data_AF-A0A8H7VYD9-F1
#
_entry.id   AF-A0A8H7VYD9-F1
#
_cell.length_a   1.000
_cell.length_b   1.000
_cell.length_c   1.000
_cell.angle_alpha   90.00
_cell.angle_beta   90.00
_cell.angle_gamma   90.00
#
_symmetry.space_group_name_H-M   'P 1'
#
loop_
_entity.id
_entity.type
_entity.pdbx_description
1 polymer ?
#
loop_
_entity_poly.entity_id
_entity_poly.type
_entity_poly.pdbx_seq_one_letter_code
_entity_poly.pdbx_strand_id
1 'polypeptide(L)' 'MPLTDIANETCGPNIPPKEGKLWGVFYLNKRGVSQSAIVKTVKLPKSTVQNVVCRIKRTGSPLYGKRSGA' A
#
# COMPACT_ATOMS: atom_id res chain seq x y z
N MET A 1 -8.52 -20.11 -37.75
CA MET A 1 -9.05 -19.72 -36.43
C MET A 1 -7.90 -19.11 -35.64
N PRO A 2 -7.90 -17.83 -35.28
CA PRO A 2 -6.85 -17.29 -34.42
C PRO A 2 -7.17 -17.57 -32.95
N LEU A 3 -6.21 -18.16 -32.24
CA LEU A 3 -6.18 -18.25 -30.79
C LEU A 3 -5.77 -16.87 -30.24
N THR A 4 -6.74 -16.10 -29.76
CA THR A 4 -6.50 -14.79 -29.13
C THR A 4 -6.57 -14.89 -27.61
N ASP A 5 -5.60 -14.22 -26.98
CA ASP A 5 -5.59 -13.73 -25.61
C ASP A 5 -5.54 -14.76 -24.48
N ILE A 6 -4.35 -15.34 -24.28
CA ILE A 6 -3.95 -15.72 -22.93
C ILE A 6 -3.75 -14.42 -22.16
N ALA A 7 -4.78 -14.08 -21.39
CA ALA A 7 -4.80 -12.98 -20.44
C ALA A 7 -3.47 -12.91 -19.69
N ASN A 8 -2.87 -11.72 -19.70
CA ASN A 8 -1.70 -11.37 -18.90
C ASN A 8 -1.87 -11.85 -17.45
N GLU A 9 -1.30 -13.02 -17.14
CA GLU A 9 -1.12 -13.51 -15.79
C GLU A 9 -0.16 -12.55 -15.09
N THR A 10 -0.76 -11.58 -14.40
CA THR A 10 -0.04 -10.68 -13.51
C THR A 10 0.37 -11.50 -12.30
N CYS A 11 1.57 -12.08 -12.34
CA CYS A 11 2.24 -12.80 -11.27
C CYS A 11 2.64 -11.90 -10.08
N GLY A 12 1.73 -11.05 -9.61
CA GLY A 12 1.84 -10.33 -8.35
C GLY A 12 0.69 -10.72 -7.44
N PRO A 13 0.88 -10.74 -6.10
CA PRO A 13 -0.26 -10.88 -5.20
C PRO A 13 -1.31 -9.83 -5.60
N ASN A 14 -2.55 -10.27 -5.81
CA ASN A 14 -3.69 -9.44 -6.21
C ASN A 14 -4.08 -8.54 -5.03
N ILE A 15 -3.17 -7.66 -4.66
CA ILE A 15 -3.30 -6.73 -3.56
C ILE A 15 -4.28 -5.67 -4.04
N PRO A 16 -5.41 -5.46 -3.35
CA PRO A 16 -6.36 -4.44 -3.75
C PRO A 16 -5.63 -3.09 -3.90
N PRO A 17 -5.98 -2.25 -4.88
CA PRO A 17 -5.22 -1.03 -5.22
C PRO A 17 -4.96 -0.10 -4.02
N LYS A 18 -5.86 -0.14 -3.02
CA LYS A 18 -5.73 0.62 -1.76
C LYS A 18 -4.65 0.05 -0.84
N GLU A 19 -4.50 -1.26 -0.78
CA GLU A 19 -3.55 -1.94 0.08
C GLU A 19 -2.12 -1.83 -0.46
N GLY A 20 -1.93 -1.90 -1.78
CA GLY A 20 -0.63 -1.68 -2.41
C GLY A 20 -0.06 -0.29 -2.12
N LYS A 21 -0.94 0.73 -2.07
CA LYS A 21 -0.58 2.08 -1.66
C LYS A 21 -0.10 2.15 -0.20
N LEU A 22 -0.76 1.44 0.72
CA LEU A 22 -0.36 1.38 2.13
C LEU A 22 1.02 0.73 2.30
N TRP A 23 1.29 -0.35 1.57
CA TRP A 23 2.62 -0.96 1.52
C TRP A 23 3.66 -0.02 0.90
N GLY A 24 3.29 0.76 -0.11
CA GLY A 24 4.14 1.82 -0.66
C GLY A 24 4.58 2.84 0.40
N VAL A 25 3.66 3.29 1.27
CA VAL A 25 3.99 4.16 2.42
C VAL A 25 4.98 3.48 3.36
N PHE A 26 4.78 2.19 3.66
CA PHE A 26 5.66 1.42 4.55
C PHE A 26 7.09 1.35 4.03
N TYR A 27 7.28 0.93 2.77
CA TYR A 27 8.61 0.77 2.19
C TYR A 27 9.34 2.11 2.05
N LEU A 28 8.64 3.17 1.64
CA LEU A 28 9.25 4.49 1.52
C LEU A 28 9.61 5.09 2.88
N ASN A 29 8.77 4.91 3.90
CA ASN A 29 9.05 5.35 5.26
C ASN A 29 10.26 4.59 5.87
N LYS A 30 10.38 3.28 5.61
CA LYS A 30 11.55 2.47 6.00
C LYS A 30 12.85 2.94 5.35
N ARG A 31 12.78 3.50 4.13
CA ARG A 31 13.93 4.08 3.41
C ARG A 31 14.26 5.53 3.81
N GLY A 32 13.55 6.09 4.79
CA GLY A 32 13.79 7.47 5.25
C GLY A 32 13.29 8.55 4.29
N VAL A 33 12.41 8.21 3.34
CA VAL A 33 11.83 9.18 2.40
C VAL A 33 10.91 10.15 3.16
N SER A 34 10.98 11.44 2.81
CA SER A 34 10.14 12.46 3.44
C SER A 34 8.64 12.20 3.16
N GLN A 35 7.78 12.50 4.13
CA GLN A 35 6.33 12.31 4.00
C GLN A 35 5.75 13.06 2.78
N SER A 36 6.29 14.23 2.45
CA SER A 36 5.88 15.01 1.27
C SER A 36 6.17 14.28 -0.05
N ALA A 37 7.30 13.59 -0.14
CA ALA A 37 7.61 12.76 -1.31
C ALA A 37 6.72 11.51 -1.35
N ILE A 38 6.47 10.87 -0.20
CA ILE A 38 5.56 9.71 -0.09
C ILE A 38 4.15 10.05 -0.59
N VAL A 39 3.62 11.21 -0.19
CA VAL A 39 2.31 11.72 -0.63
C VAL A 39 2.23 11.82 -2.16
N LYS A 40 3.28 12.36 -2.79
CA LYS A 40 3.36 12.47 -4.25
C LYS A 40 3.46 11.11 -4.94
N THR A 41 4.26 10.19 -4.40
CA THR A 41 4.48 8.86 -4.98
C THR A 41 3.24 7.98 -4.87
N VAL A 42 2.62 7.93 -3.69
CA VAL A 42 1.51 7.01 -3.40
C VAL A 42 0.16 7.62 -3.79
N LYS A 43 0.11 8.93 -4.11
CA LYS A 43 -1.10 9.69 -4.43
C LYS A 43 -2.18 9.48 -3.36
N LEU A 44 -1.79 9.66 -2.11
CA LEU A 44 -2.68 9.61 -0.93
C LEU A 44 -2.69 10.96 -0.21
N PRO A 45 -3.79 11.32 0.48
CA PRO A 45 -3.83 12.51 1.32
C PRO A 45 -2.73 12.48 2.39
N LYS A 46 -2.20 13.66 2.71
CA LYS A 46 -1.18 13.81 3.77
C LYS A 46 -1.66 13.24 5.12
N SER A 47 -2.92 13.45 5.46
CA SER A 47 -3.55 12.89 6.67
C SER A 47 -3.57 11.36 6.66
N THR A 48 -3.87 10.73 5.52
CA THR A 48 -3.81 9.28 5.36
C THR A 48 -2.39 8.76 5.52
N VAL A 49 -1.40 9.38 4.86
CA VAL A 49 0.01 8.99 4.99
C VAL A 49 0.48 9.12 6.44
N GLN A 50 0.14 10.21 7.13
CA GLN A 50 0.47 10.38 8.55
C GLN A 50 -0.18 9.29 9.42
N ASN A 51 -1.47 9.01 9.23
CA ASN A 51 -2.14 7.94 9.98
C ASN A 51 -1.50 6.57 9.76
N VAL A 52 -1.08 6.28 8.52
CA VAL A 52 -0.40 5.02 8.19
C VAL A 52 0.99 4.97 8.82
N VAL A 53 1.78 6.03 8.75
CA VAL A 53 3.10 6.10 9.42
C VAL A 53 2.96 5.95 10.93
N CYS A 54 2.01 6.66 11.56
CA CYS A 54 1.71 6.53 12.98
C CYS A 54 1.30 5.09 13.32
N ARG A 55 0.50 4.44 12.46
CA ARG A 55 0.14 3.04 12.65
C ARG A 55 1.36 2.13 12.55
N ILE A 56 2.19 2.26 11.52
CA ILE A 56 3.39 1.43 11.35
C ILE A 56 4.30 1.54 12.59
N LYS A 57 4.46 2.74 13.15
CA LYS A 57 5.22 2.95 14.39
C LYS A 57 4.59 2.22 15.60
N ARG A 58 3.27 2.09 15.65
CA ARG A 58 2.52 1.46 16.75
C ARG A 58 2.40 -0.05 16.62
N THR A 59 2.16 -0.56 15.42
CA THR A 59 1.78 -1.98 15.17
C THR A 59 2.77 -2.73 14.32
N GLY A 60 3.77 -2.06 13.74
CA GLY A 60 4.69 -2.64 12.76
C GLY A 60 4.07 -2.88 11.37
N SER A 61 2.77 -2.64 11.19
CA SER A 61 2.04 -2.94 9.94
C SER A 61 1.33 -1.70 9.38
N PRO A 62 1.38 -1.46 8.05
CA PRO A 62 0.60 -0.39 7.41
C PRO A 62 -0.89 -0.73 7.32
N LEU A 63 -1.24 -2.01 7.43
CA LEU A 63 -2.60 -2.49 7.28
C LEU A 63 -3.41 -2.23 8.53
N TYR A 64 -4.71 -2.01 8.36
CA TYR A 64 -5.62 -2.14 9.47
C TYR A 64 -5.54 -3.59 9.92
N GLY A 65 -5.20 -3.83 11.19
CA GLY A 65 -5.45 -5.14 11.77
C GLY A 65 -6.92 -5.47 11.52
N LYS A 66 -7.21 -6.66 10.99
CA LYS A 66 -8.59 -7.14 10.96
C LYS A 66 -9.09 -7.00 12.39
N ARG A 67 -10.16 -6.22 12.61
CA ARG A 67 -10.93 -6.36 13.83
C ARG A 67 -11.51 -7.77 13.76
N SER A 68 -10.84 -8.72 14.40
CA SER A 68 -11.44 -10.00 14.73
C SER A 68 -12.46 -9.70 15.82
N GLY A 69 -13.72 -9.56 15.44
CA GLY A 69 -14.84 -9.28 16.34
C GLY A 69 -16.04 -8.82 15.52
N ALA A 70 -17.20 -9.45 15.60
CA ALA A 70 -17.71 -10.43 16.55
C ALA A 70 -18.78 -11.29 15.88
#